data_AF-A0A920AYF4-F1
#
_entry.id   AF-A0A920AYF4-F1
#
_cell.length_a   1.000
_cell.length_b   1.000
_cell.length_c   1.000
_cell.angle_alpha   90.00
_cell.angle_beta   90.00
_cell.angle_gamma   90.00
#
_symmetry.space_group_name_H-M   'P 1'
#
loop_
_entity.id
_entity.type
_entity.pdbx_description
1 polymer ?
#
loop_
_entity_poly.entity_id
_entity_poly.type
_entity_poly.pdbx_seq_one_letter_code
_entity_poly.pdbx_strand_id
1 'polypeptide(L)' 'MVWKLLAYIPGEGHNLQEHSIVLIEGGRVKDLPGVRYHIVRGSHDTSGVADRKTSRSRYGAKRTKS' A
#
# COMPACT_ATOMS: atom_id res chain seq x y z
N MET A 1 -20.16 -15.72 -9.34
CA MET A 1 -18.72 -16.01 -9.31
C MET A 1 -18.01 -14.74 -8.86
N VAL A 2 -17.43 -14.75 -7.65
CA VAL A 2 -16.74 -13.57 -7.10
C VAL A 2 -15.26 -13.95 -6.99
N TRP A 3 -14.39 -13.16 -7.61
CA TRP A 3 -12.96 -13.39 -7.59
C TRP A 3 -12.35 -12.64 -6.41
N LYS A 4 -11.57 -13.34 -5.58
CA LYS A 4 -10.79 -12.74 -4.49
C LYS A 4 -9.32 -12.70 -4.89
N LEU A 5 -8.69 -11.55 -4.71
CA LEU A 5 -7.27 -11.33 -4.98
C LEU A 5 -6.52 -11.13 -3.66
N LEU A 6 -5.27 -11.56 -3.59
CA LEU A 6 -4.37 -11.25 -2.48
C LEU A 6 -3.38 -10.17 -2.95
N ALA A 7 -3.30 -9.09 -2.17
CA ALA A 7 -2.37 -7.99 -2.41
C ALA A 7 -1.53 -7.73 -1.15
N TYR A 8 -0.29 -7.32 -1.35
CA TYR A 8 0.64 -6.97 -0.28
C TYR A 8 0.55 -5.48 0.04
N ILE A 9 0.56 -5.16 1.35
CA ILE A 9 0.60 -3.79 1.84
C ILE A 9 2.07 -3.43 2.09
N PRO A 10 2.67 -2.51 1.32
CA PRO A 10 4.05 -2.13 1.53
C PRO A 10 4.19 -1.11 2.68
N GLY A 11 5.25 -1.27 3.47
CA GLY A 11 5.65 -0.33 4.53
C GLY A 11 5.16 -0.71 5.92
N GLU A 12 5.51 0.10 6.91
CA GLU A 12 5.20 -0.14 8.32
C GLU A 12 3.92 0.59 8.71
N GLY A 13 2.99 -0.13 9.36
CA GLY A 13 1.70 0.41 9.76
C GLY A 13 0.72 0.63 8.61
N HIS A 14 -0.53 0.21 8.80
CA HIS A 14 -1.65 0.54 7.93
C HIS A 14 -2.91 0.70 8.79
N ASN A 15 -3.82 1.56 8.35
CA ASN A 15 -5.09 1.83 9.02
C ASN A 15 -6.28 1.37 8.15
N LEU A 16 -6.11 0.25 7.43
CA LEU A 16 -7.14 -0.28 6.55
C LEU A 16 -8.14 -1.09 7.36
N GLN A 17 -9.42 -0.88 7.06
CA GLN A 17 -10.53 -1.61 7.66
C GLN A 17 -11.20 -2.48 6.60
N GLU A 18 -12.10 -3.35 7.03
CA GLU A 18 -12.98 -4.06 6.11
C GLU A 18 -13.84 -3.02 5.35
N HIS A 19 -14.04 -3.24 4.05
CA HIS A 19 -14.73 -2.33 3.11
C HIS A 19 -13.99 -1.05 2.68
N SER A 20 -12.73 -0.83 3.09
CA SER A 20 -11.93 0.28 2.53
C SER A 20 -11.62 0.07 1.05
N ILE A 21 -11.68 1.14 0.26
CA ILE A 21 -11.35 1.13 -1.16
C ILE A 21 -9.86 1.43 -1.30
N VAL A 22 -9.15 0.56 -2.03
CA VAL A 22 -7.70 0.66 -2.23
C VAL A 22 -7.34 0.57 -3.70
N LEU A 23 -6.27 1.26 -4.09
CA LEU A 23 -5.69 1.13 -5.42
C LEU A 23 -4.60 0.04 -5.41
N ILE A 24 -4.60 -0.81 -6.42
CA ILE A 24 -3.69 -1.95 -6.56
C ILE A 24 -2.77 -1.72 -7.77
N GLU A 25 -1.47 -1.88 -7.58
CA GLU A 25 -0.46 -1.95 -8.64
C GLU A 25 0.01 -3.39 -8.89
N GLY A 26 0.38 -3.68 -10.13
CA GLY A 26 0.98 -4.97 -10.50
C GLY A 26 2.42 -5.07 -10.00
N GLY A 27 2.75 -6.13 -9.28
CA GLY A 27 4.09 -6.32 -8.74
C GLY A 27 4.20 -7.62 -7.96
N ARG A 28 5.05 -8.53 -8.43
CA ARG A 28 5.28 -9.80 -7.74
C ARG A 28 6.18 -9.57 -6.53
N VAL A 29 5.67 -9.87 -5.35
CA VAL A 29 6.50 -10.06 -4.16
C VAL A 29 7.19 -11.41 -4.31
N LYS A 30 8.53 -11.42 -4.33
CA LYS A 30 9.28 -12.67 -4.46
C LYS A 30 9.12 -13.57 -3.23
N ASP A 31 8.90 -12.95 -2.07
CA ASP A 31 8.87 -13.62 -0.77
C ASP A 31 7.53 -14.30 -0.46
N LEU A 32 6.45 -13.91 -1.14
CA LEU A 32 5.10 -14.38 -0.85
C LEU A 32 4.48 -15.10 -2.07
N PRO A 33 4.36 -16.44 -2.04
CA PRO A 33 3.71 -17.18 -3.11
C PRO A 33 2.22 -16.84 -3.17
N GLY A 34 1.72 -16.51 -4.36
CA GLY A 34 0.32 -16.13 -4.58
C GLY A 34 0.03 -14.63 -4.48
N VAL A 35 0.96 -13.82 -3.96
CA VAL A 35 0.81 -12.36 -3.91
C VAL A 35 1.51 -11.72 -5.10
N ARG A 36 0.71 -11.27 -6.07
CA ARG A 36 1.19 -10.69 -7.34
C ARG A 36 0.94 -9.19 -7.46
N TYR A 37 0.46 -8.60 -6.39
CA TYR A 37 -0.07 -7.24 -6.39
C TYR A 37 0.40 -6.50 -5.15
N HIS A 38 0.68 -5.22 -5.30
CA HIS A 38 0.94 -4.32 -4.19
C HIS A 38 -0.17 -3.28 -4.08
N ILE A 39 -0.42 -2.82 -2.86
CA ILE A 39 -1.33 -1.70 -2.61
C ILE A 39 -0.55 -0.40 -2.72
N VAL A 40 -1.06 0.54 -3.52
CA VAL A 40 -0.49 1.89 -3.64
C VAL A 40 -0.84 2.68 -2.39
N ARG A 41 0.17 3.21 -1.69
CA ARG A 41 -0.01 3.99 -0.45
C ARG A 41 -0.30 5.45 -0.75
N GLY A 42 -1.17 6.07 0.04
CA GLY A 42 -1.56 7.47 -0.13
C GLY A 42 -2.60 7.69 -1.24
N SER A 43 -3.27 6.61 -1.67
CA SER A 43 -4.36 6.64 -2.65
C SER A 43 -5.65 6.06 -2.03
N HIS A 44 -6.80 6.66 -2.34
CA HIS A 44 -8.10 6.36 -1.70
C HIS A 44 -8.00 6.33 -0.16
N ASP A 45 -8.45 5.24 0.47
CA ASP A 45 -8.50 5.12 1.93
C ASP A 45 -7.16 4.67 2.55
N THR A 46 -6.12 4.46 1.73
CA THR A 46 -4.80 4.06 2.23
C THR A 46 -4.03 5.28 2.74
N SER A 47 -3.77 5.32 4.05
CA SER A 47 -2.87 6.34 4.59
C SER A 47 -1.41 6.08 4.19
N GLY A 48 -0.66 7.17 3.98
CA GLY A 48 0.78 7.09 3.81
C GLY A 48 1.48 6.61 5.08
N VAL A 49 2.71 6.09 4.93
CA VAL A 49 3.53 5.69 6.08
C VAL A 49 4.04 6.93 6.80
N ALA A 50 3.80 7.01 8.12
CA ALA A 50 4.30 8.10 8.96
C ALA A 50 5.83 8.04 9.11
N ASP A 51 6.46 9.19 9.34
CA ASP A 51 7.89 9.33 9.67
C ASP A 51 8.90 8.81 8.63
N ARG A 52 8.44 8.47 7.43
CA ARG A 52 9.31 8.07 6.33
C ARG A 52 10.10 9.27 5.78
N LYS A 53 11.41 9.31 6.05
CA LYS A 53 12.31 10.37 5.56
C LYS A 53 12.79 10.15 4.12
N THR A 54 12.91 8.90 3.68
CA THR A 54 13.40 8.51 2.34
C THR A 54 12.34 7.74 1.54
N SER A 55 12.40 7.81 0.20
CA SER A 55 11.45 7.15 -0.72
C SER A 55 9.98 7.49 -0.50
N ARG A 56 9.71 8.72 -0.04
CA ARG A 56 8.39 9.24 0.35
C ARG A 56 7.31 9.09 -0.73
N SER A 57 7.67 9.25 -2.00
CA SER A 57 6.74 9.15 -3.13
C SER A 57 6.10 7.77 -3.27
N ARG A 58 6.81 6.69 -2.92
CA ARG A 58 6.29 5.32 -3.00
C ARG A 58 5.36 4.95 -1.84
N TYR A 59 5.51 5.61 -0.70
CA TYR A 59 4.79 5.28 0.54
C TYR A 59 3.76 6.34 0.92
N GLY A 60 3.44 7.28 0.03
CA GLY A 60 2.44 8.33 0.28
C GLY A 60 2.81 9.30 1.41
N ALA A 61 4.09 9.39 1.80
CA ALA A 61 4.53 10.27 2.88
C ALA A 61 4.68 11.71 2.35
N LYS A 62 3.99 12.67 2.97
CA LYS A 62 4.10 14.08 2.58
C LYS A 62 5.48 14.65 2.97
N ARG A 63 5.97 15.60 2.18
CA ARG A 63 7.15 16.38 2.55
C ARG A 63 6.80 17.27 3.73
N THR A 64 7.48 17.07 4.85
CA THR A 64 7.47 18.02 5.97
C THR A 64 7.92 19.38 5.44
N LYS A 65 7.12 20.42 5.69
CA LYS A 65 7.54 21.80 5.41
C LYS A 65 8.70 22.13 6.33
N SER A 66 9.76 22.70 5.75
CA SER A 66 10.90 23.24 6.49
C SER A 66 10.52 24.56 7.14
#